data_AF-A0A957ZBQ0-F1
#
_entry.id   AF-A0A957ZBQ0-F1
#
_cell.length_a   1.000
_cell.length_b   1.000
_cell.length_c   1.000
_cell.angle_alpha   90.00
_cell.angle_beta   90.00
_cell.angle_gamma   90.00
#
_symmetry.space_group_name_H-M   'P 1'
#
loop_
_entity.id
_entity.type
_entity.pdbx_description
1 polymer ?
#
loop_
_entity_poly.entity_id
_entity_poly.type
_entity_poly.pdbx_seq_one_letter_code
_entity_poly.pdbx_strand_id
1 'polypeptide(L)'
;MHIPDSAQRHGAYGWRITRTVAICLLIAALVVPAAPAQAQDTGNGQDLPHSIYVPIVTGSGASMTANPAQDGVALKLKTGTYHPSQGDVPVLAADLSIADYAPGQRGYYIVQFNAPVQKAWQDALAGTGAELLQYLPDYAYKVRMNPAQAAQVRKLANVAWVGIFQPAYKLSPDLARNGMHAYRVRIEQGADSAQAAAAIAQSGAQVLKSEGNYLLVGADEAQLTAVANVVDVAWVENFTLHEKHNEYGAGNIIGATVANNSGYDG
;
A
#
# COMPACT_ATOMS: atom_id res chain seq x y z
N MET A 1 66.38 42.80 41.78
CA MET A 1 66.11 43.66 40.61
C MET A 1 67.02 43.23 39.48
N HIS A 2 66.56 42.31 38.62
CA HIS A 2 67.11 42.11 37.28
C HIS A 2 66.15 41.22 36.49
N ILE A 3 65.64 41.76 35.38
CA ILE A 3 65.00 41.00 34.30
C ILE A 3 66.13 40.38 33.48
N PRO A 4 65.93 39.21 32.89
CA PRO A 4 66.18 39.15 31.47
C PRO A 4 65.03 38.53 30.67
N ASP A 5 64.76 39.22 29.58
CA ASP A 5 63.97 38.84 28.42
C ASP A 5 64.83 37.97 27.48
N SER A 6 64.28 36.88 26.95
CA SER A 6 64.63 36.36 25.62
C SER A 6 63.72 35.20 25.19
N ALA A 7 62.79 35.60 24.34
CA ALA A 7 62.08 34.91 23.28
C ALA A 7 62.54 33.51 22.76
N GLN A 8 61.49 32.78 22.35
CA GLN A 8 61.36 31.79 21.26
C GLN A 8 61.62 30.31 21.57
N ARG A 9 60.56 29.49 21.41
CA ARG A 9 60.43 28.47 20.33
C ARG A 9 59.16 27.60 20.48
N HIS A 10 58.40 27.53 19.38
CA HIS A 10 57.61 26.42 18.82
C HIS A 10 56.55 25.63 19.62
N GLY A 11 55.36 25.50 19.00
CA GLY A 11 54.34 24.46 19.21
C GLY A 11 52.92 25.07 19.19
N ALA A 12 52.18 25.12 18.06
CA ALA A 12 51.38 24.03 17.48
C ALA A 12 50.48 23.36 18.57
N TYR A 13 49.14 23.38 18.57
CA TYR A 13 48.14 23.33 17.50
C TYR A 13 46.83 23.97 18.01
N GLY A 14 46.21 24.86 17.21
CA GLY A 14 44.89 25.41 17.48
C GLY A 14 43.78 24.52 16.91
N TRP A 15 42.85 24.08 17.75
CA TRP A 15 41.62 23.40 17.33
C TRP A 15 40.60 24.47 16.90
N ARG A 16 40.39 24.60 15.59
CA ARG A 16 39.22 25.28 15.01
C ARG A 16 38.53 24.30 14.08
N ILE A 17 37.34 23.83 14.45
CA ILE A 17 36.42 23.18 13.50
C ILE A 17 35.14 24.01 13.49
N THR A 18 35.15 25.05 12.66
CA THR A 18 33.95 25.67 12.11
C THR A 18 33.70 24.92 10.80
N ARG A 19 32.56 24.26 10.66
CA ARG A 19 32.12 23.74 9.34
C ARG A 19 30.74 24.29 9.01
N THR A 20 30.81 25.44 8.35
CA THR A 20 29.96 25.98 7.30
C THR A 20 28.96 24.98 6.69
N VAL A 21 27.69 25.36 6.79
CA VAL A 21 26.58 24.85 5.98
C VAL A 21 26.76 25.37 4.55
N ALA A 22 26.94 24.46 3.59
CA ALA A 22 26.91 24.78 2.16
C ALA A 22 25.59 24.29 1.57
N ILE A 23 24.74 25.27 1.25
CA ILE A 23 23.49 25.13 0.50
C ILE A 23 23.88 24.92 -0.98
N CYS A 24 23.53 23.76 -1.55
CA CYS A 24 23.62 23.50 -2.98
C CYS A 24 22.21 23.51 -3.58
N LEU A 25 21.86 24.64 -4.19
CA LEU A 25 20.67 24.82 -5.05
C LEU A 25 21.14 24.65 -6.48
N LEU A 26 20.79 23.53 -7.13
CA LEU A 26 21.11 23.28 -8.54
C LEU A 26 19.79 23.31 -9.32
N ILE A 27 19.49 24.49 -9.87
CA ILE A 27 18.40 24.73 -10.81
C ILE A 27 18.92 24.32 -12.19
N ALA A 28 18.41 23.23 -12.75
CA ALA A 28 18.62 22.86 -14.14
C ALA A 28 17.55 23.56 -15.00
N ALA A 29 17.94 24.63 -15.69
CA ALA A 29 17.13 25.26 -16.73
C ALA A 29 17.27 24.46 -18.04
N LEU A 30 16.20 23.78 -18.46
CA LEU A 30 16.10 23.20 -19.80
C LEU A 30 15.57 24.26 -20.77
N VAL A 31 16.46 24.68 -21.66
CA VAL A 31 16.17 25.48 -22.85
C VAL A 31 15.41 24.62 -23.86
N VAL A 32 14.18 25.02 -24.18
CA VAL A 32 13.39 24.45 -25.30
C VAL A 32 13.64 25.32 -26.53
N PRO A 33 14.18 24.80 -27.65
CA PRO A 33 14.20 25.54 -28.90
C PRO A 33 12.84 25.42 -29.60
N ALA A 34 12.30 26.58 -29.97
CA ALA A 34 11.15 26.73 -30.85
C ALA A 34 11.51 26.34 -32.30
N ALA A 35 10.59 25.68 -33.00
CA ALA A 35 10.65 25.43 -34.44
C ALA A 35 9.24 25.59 -35.06
N PRO A 36 9.15 25.90 -36.37
CA PRO A 36 8.23 26.92 -36.86
C PRO A 36 6.89 26.39 -37.41
N ALA A 37 5.98 27.34 -37.63
CA ALA A 37 4.64 27.16 -38.13
C ALA A 37 4.56 27.05 -39.68
N GLN A 38 3.63 26.20 -40.12
CA GLN A 38 2.76 26.26 -41.30
C GLN A 38 3.35 26.09 -42.71
N ALA A 39 2.82 25.09 -43.42
CA ALA A 39 2.68 25.07 -44.88
C ALA A 39 1.21 24.76 -45.23
N GLN A 40 0.69 25.55 -46.17
CA GLN A 40 -0.68 25.58 -46.66
C GLN A 40 -0.93 24.45 -47.66
N ASP A 41 -2.11 23.83 -47.61
CA ASP A 41 -2.66 23.04 -48.72
C ASP A 41 -3.85 23.81 -49.32
N THR A 42 -3.69 24.23 -50.56
CA THR A 42 -4.70 24.89 -51.39
C THR A 42 -4.76 24.14 -52.72
N GLY A 43 -5.93 23.57 -53.06
CA GLY A 43 -6.11 22.99 -54.39
C GLY A 43 -7.42 22.24 -54.59
N ASN A 44 -8.48 22.97 -54.94
CA ASN A 44 -9.81 22.51 -55.34
C ASN A 44 -9.85 21.60 -56.60
N GLY A 45 -10.94 20.81 -56.74
CA GLY A 45 -11.51 20.34 -58.02
C GLY A 45 -12.48 19.17 -57.84
N GLN A 46 -13.80 19.40 -57.78
CA GLN A 46 -14.81 19.06 -58.83
C GLN A 46 -14.95 17.52 -59.08
N ASP A 47 -16.08 16.83 -58.84
CA ASP A 47 -17.40 16.99 -59.46
C ASP A 47 -18.52 16.21 -58.71
N LEU A 48 -19.79 16.57 -59.01
CA LEU A 48 -21.06 16.08 -58.41
C LEU A 48 -21.66 14.85 -59.18
N PRO A 49 -22.96 14.46 -59.05
CA PRO A 49 -23.42 13.30 -58.28
C PRO A 49 -24.26 12.27 -59.11
N HIS A 50 -24.27 10.97 -58.77
CA HIS A 50 -25.36 10.08 -59.25
C HIS A 50 -25.74 8.98 -58.26
N SER A 51 -27.05 8.77 -58.20
CA SER A 51 -27.81 7.95 -57.27
C SER A 51 -27.88 6.47 -57.69
N ILE A 52 -27.91 5.59 -56.68
CA ILE A 52 -28.52 4.24 -56.62
C ILE A 52 -27.88 3.10 -57.44
N TYR A 53 -27.33 2.10 -56.72
CA TYR A 53 -27.55 0.66 -56.99
C TYR A 53 -27.19 -0.19 -55.76
N VAL A 54 -28.13 -1.02 -55.29
CA VAL A 54 -27.91 -2.14 -54.34
C VAL A 54 -28.40 -3.41 -55.05
N PRO A 55 -27.59 -4.47 -55.11
CA PRO A 55 -28.00 -5.70 -54.43
C PRO A 55 -26.84 -6.48 -53.79
N ILE A 56 -27.13 -6.92 -52.56
CA ILE A 56 -26.79 -8.17 -51.87
C ILE A 56 -25.75 -9.08 -52.58
N VAL A 57 -24.59 -9.24 -51.95
CA VAL A 57 -23.76 -10.45 -52.10
C VAL A 57 -23.67 -11.14 -50.74
N THR A 58 -24.24 -12.34 -50.71
CA THR A 58 -24.15 -13.34 -49.67
C THR A 58 -22.67 -13.70 -49.42
N GLY A 59 -22.10 -13.15 -48.36
CA GLY A 59 -20.80 -13.53 -47.85
C GLY A 59 -20.95 -14.09 -46.45
N SER A 60 -20.77 -15.39 -46.32
CA SER A 60 -20.75 -16.18 -45.08
C SER A 60 -19.65 -15.68 -44.13
N GLY A 61 -19.92 -14.59 -43.42
CA GLY A 61 -19.13 -14.13 -42.30
C GLY A 61 -19.61 -14.88 -41.06
N ALA A 62 -18.79 -15.82 -40.59
CA ALA A 62 -18.96 -16.44 -39.29
C ALA A 62 -19.31 -15.35 -38.27
N SER A 63 -20.51 -15.47 -37.69
CA SER A 63 -20.89 -14.68 -36.54
C SER A 63 -19.84 -14.94 -35.47
N MET A 64 -18.93 -13.98 -35.26
CA MET A 64 -18.30 -13.82 -33.97
C MET A 64 -19.45 -13.56 -33.02
N THR A 65 -19.98 -14.61 -32.40
CA THR A 65 -20.76 -14.50 -31.19
C THR A 65 -19.88 -13.69 -30.23
N ALA A 66 -20.24 -12.42 -30.07
CA ALA A 66 -19.71 -11.59 -29.03
C ALA A 66 -19.78 -12.40 -27.74
N ASN A 67 -18.61 -12.66 -27.15
CA ASN A 67 -18.51 -13.23 -25.81
C ASN A 67 -19.39 -12.35 -24.91
N PRO A 68 -20.44 -12.89 -24.25
CA PRO A 68 -21.27 -12.06 -23.39
C PRO A 68 -20.36 -11.42 -22.34
N ALA A 69 -20.55 -10.11 -22.16
CA ALA A 69 -19.81 -9.30 -21.21
C ALA A 69 -19.70 -10.05 -19.87
N GLN A 70 -18.47 -10.22 -19.40
CA GLN A 70 -18.20 -10.81 -18.09
C GLN A 70 -18.80 -9.89 -17.02
N ASP A 71 -19.87 -10.35 -16.38
CA ASP A 71 -20.37 -9.76 -15.15
C ASP A 71 -19.21 -9.75 -14.14
N GLY A 72 -18.70 -8.56 -13.84
CA GLY A 72 -17.47 -8.37 -13.09
C GLY A 72 -17.62 -8.88 -11.66
N VAL A 73 -16.71 -9.75 -11.24
CA VAL A 73 -16.67 -10.27 -9.86
C VAL A 73 -16.49 -9.10 -8.89
N ALA A 74 -17.44 -8.93 -7.98
CA ALA A 74 -17.39 -7.89 -6.96
C ALA A 74 -16.25 -8.18 -5.96
N LEU A 75 -15.47 -7.18 -5.57
CA LEU A 75 -14.46 -7.23 -4.52
C LEU A 75 -15.03 -6.57 -3.25
N LYS A 76 -15.29 -7.37 -2.21
CA LYS A 76 -15.70 -6.86 -0.89
C LYS A 76 -14.50 -6.65 0.00
N LEU A 77 -14.15 -5.39 0.20
CA LEU A 77 -13.24 -4.95 1.24
C LEU A 77 -14.05 -4.50 2.45
N LYS A 78 -13.40 -4.36 3.62
CA LYS A 78 -14.05 -3.77 4.81
C LYS A 78 -14.59 -2.35 4.54
N THR A 79 -14.08 -1.68 3.51
CA THR A 79 -14.46 -0.34 3.10
C THR A 79 -15.59 -0.30 2.06
N GLY A 80 -16.06 -1.43 1.51
CA GLY A 80 -17.12 -1.46 0.51
C GLY A 80 -17.03 -2.63 -0.48
N THR A 81 -18.03 -2.72 -1.37
CA THR A 81 -18.07 -3.66 -2.49
C THR A 81 -17.74 -2.90 -3.77
N TYR A 82 -16.82 -3.41 -4.57
CA TYR A 82 -16.32 -2.73 -5.78
C TYR A 82 -16.35 -3.69 -6.98
N HIS A 83 -16.44 -3.18 -8.20
CA HIS A 83 -16.26 -4.00 -9.41
C HIS A 83 -15.04 -3.52 -10.21
N PRO A 84 -13.80 -3.84 -9.76
CA PRO A 84 -12.61 -3.22 -10.31
C PRO A 84 -12.35 -3.56 -11.79
N SER A 85 -12.80 -4.74 -12.25
CA SER A 85 -12.71 -5.15 -13.66
C SER A 85 -13.64 -4.35 -14.58
N GLN A 86 -14.63 -3.66 -14.02
CA GLN A 86 -15.56 -2.76 -14.72
C GLN A 86 -15.21 -1.27 -14.51
N GLY A 87 -14.07 -0.98 -13.88
CA GLY A 87 -13.63 0.39 -13.58
C GLY A 87 -14.30 1.01 -12.35
N ASP A 88 -15.16 0.27 -11.66
CA ASP A 88 -15.77 0.70 -10.40
C ASP A 88 -14.79 0.46 -9.24
N VAL A 89 -13.95 1.46 -9.01
CA VAL A 89 -13.01 1.55 -7.89
C VAL A 89 -13.42 2.71 -6.99
N PRO A 90 -13.23 2.62 -5.66
CA PRO A 90 -13.63 3.69 -4.76
C PRO A 90 -12.92 4.99 -5.10
N VAL A 91 -13.66 6.10 -5.03
CA VAL A 91 -13.04 7.43 -5.00
C VAL A 91 -12.40 7.59 -3.63
N LEU A 92 -11.07 7.43 -3.60
CA LEU A 92 -10.28 7.59 -2.39
C LEU A 92 -9.77 9.03 -2.27
N ALA A 93 -9.58 9.49 -1.04
CA ALA A 93 -8.88 10.74 -0.80
C ALA A 93 -7.46 10.67 -1.41
N ALA A 94 -7.00 11.77 -2.01
CA ALA A 94 -5.75 11.78 -2.77
C ALA A 94 -4.52 11.46 -1.91
N ASP A 95 -4.56 11.79 -0.63
CA ASP A 95 -3.55 11.49 0.39
C ASP A 95 -3.61 10.05 0.93
N LEU A 96 -4.64 9.29 0.56
CA LEU A 96 -4.82 7.87 0.91
C LEU A 96 -4.85 6.97 -0.32
N SER A 97 -4.35 7.46 -1.44
CA SER A 97 -4.24 6.74 -2.71
C SER A 97 -2.88 6.98 -3.35
N ILE A 98 -2.27 5.92 -3.85
CA ILE A 98 -1.04 5.99 -4.65
C ILE A 98 -1.32 5.47 -6.06
N ALA A 99 -0.62 6.05 -7.04
CA ALA A 99 -0.76 5.67 -8.44
C ALA A 99 0.08 4.42 -8.77
N ASP A 100 1.32 4.37 -8.28
CA ASP A 100 2.23 3.23 -8.48
C ASP A 100 3.32 3.18 -7.39
N TYR A 101 4.01 2.05 -7.30
CA TYR A 101 5.27 1.93 -6.57
C TYR A 101 6.46 2.25 -7.48
N ALA A 102 7.59 2.63 -6.90
CA ALA A 102 8.80 2.86 -7.69
C ALA A 102 9.27 1.57 -8.41
N PRO A 103 9.96 1.67 -9.56
CA PRO A 103 10.51 0.50 -10.25
C PRO A 103 11.36 -0.37 -9.32
N GLY A 104 11.06 -1.67 -9.27
CA GLY A 104 11.75 -2.64 -8.40
C GLY A 104 11.33 -2.60 -6.93
N GLN A 105 10.67 -1.54 -6.45
CA GLN A 105 10.13 -1.48 -5.10
C GLN A 105 9.01 -2.50 -4.95
N ARG A 106 9.12 -3.35 -3.93
CA ARG A 106 8.04 -4.25 -3.57
C ARG A 106 6.99 -3.49 -2.76
N GLY A 107 5.74 -3.70 -3.11
CA GLY A 107 4.58 -3.14 -2.45
C GLY A 107 3.46 -4.16 -2.38
N TYR A 108 2.28 -3.71 -1.97
CA TYR A 108 1.14 -4.58 -1.71
C TYR A 108 0.05 -4.36 -2.75
N TYR A 109 -0.43 -5.47 -3.29
CA TYR A 109 -1.41 -5.51 -4.37
C TYR A 109 -2.56 -6.42 -3.97
N ILE A 110 -3.70 -6.21 -4.62
CA ILE A 110 -4.83 -7.12 -4.62
C ILE A 110 -4.84 -7.81 -5.97
N VAL A 111 -4.87 -9.13 -5.95
CA VAL A 111 -5.06 -9.95 -7.15
C VAL A 111 -6.37 -10.69 -6.99
N GLN A 112 -7.32 -10.40 -7.88
CA GLN A 112 -8.62 -11.06 -7.94
C GLN A 112 -8.62 -12.08 -9.08
N PHE A 113 -9.18 -13.25 -8.82
CA PHE A 113 -9.30 -14.33 -9.80
C PHE A 113 -10.73 -14.43 -10.34
N ASN A 114 -10.87 -15.04 -11.53
CA ASN A 114 -12.16 -15.19 -12.21
C ASN A 114 -13.13 -16.19 -11.52
N ALA A 115 -12.63 -17.01 -10.60
CA ALA A 115 -13.39 -18.07 -9.93
C ALA A 115 -12.72 -18.46 -8.59
N PRO A 116 -13.29 -19.37 -7.79
CA PRO A 116 -12.64 -19.90 -6.60
C PRO A 116 -11.19 -20.32 -6.87
N VAL A 117 -10.28 -19.80 -6.06
CA VAL A 117 -8.84 -19.89 -6.33
C VAL A 117 -8.35 -21.33 -6.19
N GLN A 118 -7.80 -21.86 -7.28
CA GLN A 118 -7.20 -23.20 -7.30
C GLN A 118 -5.72 -23.15 -6.91
N LYS A 119 -5.19 -24.26 -6.40
CA LYS A 119 -3.79 -24.37 -6.01
C LYS A 119 -2.83 -24.03 -7.17
N ALA A 120 -3.10 -24.55 -8.37
CA ALA A 120 -2.29 -24.28 -9.56
C ALA A 120 -2.21 -22.78 -9.90
N TRP A 121 -3.24 -22.00 -9.58
CA TRP A 121 -3.26 -20.54 -9.81
C TRP A 121 -2.40 -19.80 -8.79
N GLN A 122 -2.38 -20.27 -7.55
CA GLN A 122 -1.47 -19.76 -6.51
C GLN A 122 -0.02 -20.06 -6.89
N ASP A 123 0.25 -21.27 -7.39
CA ASP A 123 1.58 -21.69 -7.82
C ASP A 123 2.05 -20.89 -9.05
N ALA A 124 1.16 -20.64 -10.01
CA ALA A 124 1.45 -19.78 -11.17
C ALA A 124 1.80 -18.33 -10.74
N LEU A 125 1.07 -17.80 -9.75
CA LEU A 125 1.34 -16.48 -9.20
C LEU A 125 2.66 -16.45 -8.41
N ALA A 126 2.93 -17.46 -7.59
CA ALA A 126 4.21 -17.61 -6.91
C ALA A 126 5.39 -17.75 -7.89
N GLY A 127 5.17 -18.41 -9.04
CA GLY A 127 6.13 -18.57 -10.12
C GLY A 127 6.58 -17.25 -10.76
N THR A 128 5.81 -16.16 -10.63
CA THR A 128 6.26 -14.82 -11.05
C THR A 128 7.17 -14.14 -10.02
N GLY A 129 7.46 -14.81 -8.90
CA GLY A 129 8.15 -14.25 -7.73
C GLY A 129 7.26 -13.35 -6.86
N ALA A 130 5.94 -13.36 -7.08
CA ALA A 130 5.00 -12.67 -6.23
C ALA A 130 4.73 -13.50 -4.97
N GLU A 131 4.53 -12.84 -3.84
CA GLU A 131 4.35 -13.51 -2.55
C GLU A 131 2.91 -13.36 -2.07
N LEU A 132 2.20 -14.48 -1.93
CA LEU A 132 0.83 -14.51 -1.42
C LEU A 132 0.87 -14.36 0.10
N LEU A 133 0.15 -13.36 0.63
CA LEU A 133 0.14 -13.07 2.07
C LEU A 133 -1.17 -13.47 2.74
N GLN A 134 -2.28 -12.92 2.24
CA GLN A 134 -3.57 -13.06 2.92
C GLN A 134 -4.68 -13.24 1.90
N TYR A 135 -5.60 -14.16 2.16
CA TYR A 135 -6.85 -14.26 1.40
C TYR A 135 -7.78 -13.09 1.73
N LEU A 136 -8.36 -12.50 0.69
CA LEU A 136 -9.42 -11.50 0.77
C LEU A 136 -10.73 -12.12 0.23
N PRO A 137 -11.90 -11.64 0.68
CA PRO A 137 -13.17 -12.09 0.12
C PRO A 137 -13.23 -11.97 -1.42
N ASP A 138 -14.16 -12.73 -2.00
CA ASP A 138 -14.47 -12.71 -3.44
C ASP A 138 -13.28 -13.04 -4.35
N TYR A 139 -12.63 -14.17 -4.04
CA TYR A 139 -11.57 -14.77 -4.84
C TYR A 139 -10.35 -13.86 -5.01
N ALA A 140 -10.03 -13.08 -3.98
CA ALA A 140 -8.90 -12.17 -4.01
C ALA A 140 -7.81 -12.56 -3.01
N TYR A 141 -6.59 -12.14 -3.30
CA TYR A 141 -5.45 -12.25 -2.38
C TYR A 141 -4.74 -10.92 -2.28
N LYS A 142 -4.29 -10.60 -1.06
CA LYS A 142 -3.24 -9.60 -0.84
C LYS A 142 -1.89 -10.24 -1.17
N VAL A 143 -1.14 -9.59 -2.04
CA VAL A 143 0.10 -10.09 -2.63
C VAL A 143 1.19 -9.03 -2.49
N ARG A 144 2.40 -9.45 -2.10
CA ARG A 144 3.59 -8.60 -2.08
C ARG A 144 4.46 -8.83 -3.31
N MET A 145 4.55 -7.82 -4.17
CA MET A 145 5.26 -7.87 -5.45
C MET A 145 5.72 -6.48 -5.90
N ASN A 146 6.51 -6.40 -6.96
CA ASN A 146 6.91 -5.13 -7.59
C ASN A 146 6.08 -4.84 -8.87
N PRO A 147 6.16 -3.62 -9.45
CA PRO A 147 5.37 -3.27 -10.64
C PRO A 147 5.59 -4.19 -11.85
N ALA A 148 6.81 -4.68 -12.07
CA ALA A 148 7.13 -5.58 -13.18
C ALA A 148 6.44 -6.95 -13.01
N GLN A 149 6.44 -7.49 -11.79
CA GLN A 149 5.74 -8.72 -11.45
C GLN A 149 4.22 -8.54 -11.58
N ALA A 150 3.67 -7.41 -11.11
CA ALA A 150 2.25 -7.10 -11.27
C ALA A 150 1.83 -7.07 -12.75
N ALA A 151 2.66 -6.53 -13.63
CA ALA A 151 2.43 -6.54 -15.07
C ALA A 151 2.45 -7.96 -15.69
N GLN A 152 3.22 -8.91 -15.14
CA GLN A 152 3.17 -10.31 -15.55
C GLN A 152 1.91 -11.01 -15.03
N VAL A 153 1.54 -10.78 -13.75
CA VAL A 153 0.34 -11.36 -13.14
C VAL A 153 -0.92 -10.94 -13.88
N ARG A 154 -1.02 -9.69 -14.35
CA ARG A 154 -2.15 -9.19 -15.16
C ARG A 154 -2.37 -9.97 -16.47
N LYS A 155 -1.38 -10.70 -16.97
CA LYS A 155 -1.47 -11.47 -18.22
C LYS A 155 -1.93 -12.91 -17.99
N LEU A 156 -2.05 -13.36 -16.74
CA LEU A 156 -2.51 -14.70 -16.42
C LEU A 156 -4.00 -14.84 -16.76
N ALA A 157 -4.37 -15.89 -17.49
CA ALA A 157 -5.74 -16.08 -17.99
C ALA A 157 -6.82 -16.21 -16.89
N ASN A 158 -6.41 -16.61 -15.69
CA ASN A 158 -7.29 -16.80 -14.54
C ASN A 158 -7.39 -15.58 -13.62
N VAL A 159 -6.67 -14.49 -13.93
CA VAL A 159 -6.69 -13.24 -13.18
C VAL A 159 -7.76 -12.32 -13.76
N ALA A 160 -8.70 -11.90 -12.91
CA ALA A 160 -9.75 -10.95 -13.25
C ALA A 160 -9.21 -9.51 -13.18
N TRP A 161 -8.42 -9.22 -12.14
CA TRP A 161 -7.97 -7.87 -11.85
C TRP A 161 -6.73 -7.85 -10.96
N VAL A 162 -5.90 -6.82 -11.14
CA VAL A 162 -4.74 -6.51 -10.29
C VAL A 162 -4.70 -5.01 -10.01
N GLY A 163 -4.80 -4.65 -8.73
CA GLY A 163 -4.67 -3.27 -8.28
C GLY A 163 -3.79 -3.13 -7.03
N ILE A 164 -3.44 -1.91 -6.70
CA ILE A 164 -2.67 -1.61 -5.50
C ILE A 164 -3.57 -1.74 -4.27
N PHE A 165 -3.05 -2.31 -3.20
CA PHE A 165 -3.69 -2.26 -1.89
C PHE A 165 -3.47 -0.87 -1.31
N GLN A 166 -4.43 0.02 -1.55
CA GLN A 166 -4.30 1.45 -1.27
C GLN A 166 -4.14 1.75 0.24
N PRO A 167 -3.44 2.84 0.60
CA PRO A 167 -3.31 3.28 1.99
C PRO A 167 -4.66 3.38 2.72
N ALA A 168 -5.71 3.86 2.05
CA ALA A 168 -7.07 3.91 2.58
C ALA A 168 -7.56 2.58 3.18
N TYR A 169 -7.19 1.44 2.57
CA TYR A 169 -7.66 0.12 2.98
C TYR A 169 -6.98 -0.40 4.25
N LYS A 170 -5.93 0.29 4.73
CA LYS A 170 -5.24 -0.04 5.98
C LYS A 170 -5.97 0.53 7.20
N LEU A 171 -6.83 1.52 7.02
CA LEU A 171 -7.51 2.22 8.09
C LEU A 171 -8.84 1.53 8.43
N SER A 172 -9.05 1.22 9.72
CA SER A 172 -10.34 0.74 10.19
C SER A 172 -11.45 1.78 9.96
N PRO A 173 -12.65 1.38 9.53
CA PRO A 173 -13.77 2.31 9.31
C PRO A 173 -14.18 3.04 10.60
N ASP A 174 -13.98 2.41 11.76
CA ASP A 174 -14.42 2.92 13.06
C ASP A 174 -13.35 3.74 13.80
N LEU A 175 -12.32 4.24 13.09
CA LEU A 175 -11.23 5.01 13.73
C LEU A 175 -11.76 6.30 14.38
N ALA A 176 -11.42 6.52 15.64
CA ALA A 176 -11.55 7.83 16.26
C ALA A 176 -10.46 8.74 15.71
N ARG A 177 -10.81 9.88 15.10
CA ARG A 177 -9.86 10.80 14.44
C ARG A 177 -9.82 12.20 15.06
N ASN A 178 -10.63 12.44 16.09
CA ASN A 178 -10.76 13.75 16.73
C ASN A 178 -9.62 14.00 17.72
N GLY A 179 -8.60 14.72 17.29
CA GLY A 179 -7.43 15.00 18.13
C GLY A 179 -6.46 13.83 18.23
N MET A 180 -5.70 13.77 19.31
CA MET A 180 -4.65 12.78 19.53
C MET A 180 -5.22 11.50 20.16
N HIS A 181 -4.99 10.35 19.52
CA HIS A 181 -5.42 9.03 20.01
C HIS A 181 -4.29 8.01 19.97
N ALA A 182 -4.45 6.95 20.74
CA ALA A 182 -3.61 5.76 20.62
C ALA A 182 -4.24 4.76 19.64
N TYR A 183 -3.45 4.29 18.69
CA TYR A 183 -3.85 3.30 17.71
C TYR A 183 -2.98 2.06 17.82
N ARG A 184 -3.59 0.91 17.54
CA ARG A 184 -2.86 -0.33 17.30
C ARG A 184 -2.57 -0.43 15.82
N VAL A 185 -1.29 -0.44 15.47
CA VAL A 185 -0.79 -0.56 14.11
C VAL A 185 -0.20 -1.95 13.94
N ARG A 186 -0.66 -2.69 12.94
CA ARG A 186 -0.10 -4.00 12.57
C ARG A 186 0.85 -3.84 11.39
N ILE A 187 2.03 -4.43 11.49
CA ILE A 187 3.03 -4.51 10.43
C ILE A 187 2.80 -5.79 9.61
N GLU A 188 3.11 -5.69 8.34
CA GLU A 188 2.98 -6.78 7.37
C GLU A 188 3.84 -7.98 7.73
N GLN A 189 3.34 -9.17 7.38
CA GLN A 189 4.06 -10.42 7.61
C GLN A 189 5.34 -10.44 6.77
N GLY A 190 6.47 -10.75 7.41
CA GLY A 190 7.77 -10.80 6.74
C GLY A 190 8.34 -9.42 6.37
N ALA A 191 7.80 -8.34 6.93
CA ALA A 191 8.44 -7.02 6.92
C ALA A 191 9.24 -6.78 8.20
N ASP A 192 10.18 -5.83 8.15
CA ASP A 192 10.96 -5.40 9.31
C ASP A 192 10.16 -4.40 10.14
N SER A 193 9.73 -4.81 11.35
CA SER A 193 8.93 -3.97 12.23
C SER A 193 9.70 -2.77 12.79
N ALA A 194 11.01 -2.86 12.95
CA ALA A 194 11.84 -1.74 13.40
C ALA A 194 11.99 -0.69 12.30
N GLN A 195 12.19 -1.12 11.04
CA GLN A 195 12.19 -0.22 9.90
C GLN A 195 10.83 0.46 9.71
N ALA A 196 9.73 -0.28 9.85
CA ALA A 196 8.38 0.28 9.77
C ALA A 196 8.12 1.28 10.91
N ALA A 197 8.54 0.98 12.14
CA ALA A 197 8.43 1.90 13.27
C ALA A 197 9.24 3.19 13.04
N ALA A 198 10.44 3.09 12.48
CA ALA A 198 11.25 4.26 12.14
C ALA A 198 10.57 5.14 11.06
N ALA A 199 9.98 4.53 10.04
CA ALA A 199 9.22 5.26 9.02
C ALA A 199 7.96 5.91 9.59
N ILE A 200 7.26 5.24 10.51
CA ILE A 200 6.13 5.82 11.24
C ILE A 200 6.57 7.03 12.05
N ALA A 201 7.69 6.96 12.77
CA ALA A 201 8.20 8.07 13.56
C ALA A 201 8.54 9.31 12.72
N GLN A 202 8.94 9.14 11.45
CA GLN A 202 9.19 10.25 10.51
C GLN A 202 7.93 11.05 10.17
N SER A 203 6.73 10.50 10.39
CA SER A 203 5.47 11.23 10.25
C SER A 203 5.17 12.19 11.41
N GLY A 204 5.96 12.14 12.49
CA GLY A 204 5.69 12.84 13.74
C GLY A 204 4.79 12.06 14.72
N ALA A 205 4.22 10.93 14.28
CA ALA A 205 3.52 10.00 15.17
C ALA A 205 4.48 9.41 16.22
N GLN A 206 3.97 9.19 17.43
CA GLN A 206 4.74 8.68 18.55
C GLN A 206 4.61 7.15 18.65
N VAL A 207 5.69 6.40 18.44
CA VAL A 207 5.70 4.95 18.69
C VAL A 207 5.85 4.72 20.20
N LEU A 208 4.75 4.38 20.87
CA LEU A 208 4.67 4.22 22.33
C LEU A 208 5.14 2.83 22.79
N LYS A 209 4.83 1.80 22.00
CA LYS A 209 5.23 0.40 22.28
C LYS A 209 5.44 -0.35 20.98
N SER A 210 6.38 -1.30 20.98
CA SER A 210 6.59 -2.27 19.91
C SER A 210 6.58 -3.68 20.48
N GLU A 211 5.77 -4.57 19.92
CA GLU A 211 5.65 -5.97 20.36
C GLU A 211 5.37 -6.87 19.15
N GLY A 212 6.36 -7.68 18.77
CA GLY A 212 6.29 -8.52 17.57
C GLY A 212 6.05 -7.67 16.31
N ASN A 213 4.92 -7.90 15.65
CA ASN A 213 4.47 -7.14 14.49
C ASN A 213 3.37 -6.11 14.82
N TYR A 214 3.15 -5.79 16.08
CA TYR A 214 2.22 -4.74 16.50
C TYR A 214 2.97 -3.57 17.12
N LEU A 215 2.53 -2.37 16.79
CA LEU A 215 2.97 -1.12 17.40
C LEU A 215 1.77 -0.44 18.07
N LEU A 216 2.01 0.17 19.22
CA LEU A 216 1.10 1.14 19.80
C LEU A 216 1.61 2.53 19.40
N VAL A 217 0.78 3.29 18.69
CA VAL A 217 1.17 4.58 18.09
C VAL A 217 0.21 5.67 18.54
N GLY A 218 0.73 6.74 19.13
CA GLY A 218 0.01 7.98 19.37
C GLY A 218 0.04 8.87 18.12
N ALA A 219 -1.11 9.22 17.56
CA ALA A 219 -1.19 10.07 16.38
C ALA A 219 -2.45 10.95 16.37
N ASP A 220 -2.37 12.11 15.72
CA ASP A 220 -3.53 12.87 15.25
C ASP A 220 -3.99 12.40 13.85
N GLU A 221 -5.03 13.03 13.29
CA GLU A 221 -5.59 12.65 11.98
C GLU A 221 -4.60 12.81 10.82
N ALA A 222 -3.80 13.88 10.80
CA ALA A 222 -2.83 14.12 9.73
C ALA A 222 -1.70 13.08 9.81
N GLN A 223 -1.22 12.80 11.01
CA GLN A 223 -0.23 11.76 11.27
C GLN A 223 -0.77 10.37 10.94
N LEU A 224 -2.03 10.08 11.24
CA LEU A 224 -2.67 8.80 10.90
C LEU A 224 -2.70 8.56 9.39
N THR A 225 -2.95 9.60 8.60
CA THR A 225 -2.87 9.55 7.13
C THR A 225 -1.45 9.23 6.67
N ALA A 226 -0.43 9.85 7.26
CA ALA A 226 0.97 9.54 6.97
C ALA A 226 1.36 8.11 7.39
N VAL A 227 0.86 7.62 8.53
CA VAL A 227 1.05 6.23 8.98
C VAL A 227 0.47 5.24 7.98
N ALA A 228 -0.72 5.50 7.43
CA ALA A 228 -1.32 4.65 6.39
C ALA A 228 -0.44 4.57 5.11
N ASN A 229 0.31 5.63 4.80
CA ASN A 229 1.19 5.67 3.64
C ASN A 229 2.52 4.92 3.86
N VAL A 230 2.86 4.53 5.09
CA VAL A 230 4.02 3.66 5.35
C VAL A 230 3.78 2.30 4.70
N VAL A 231 4.72 1.90 3.82
CA VAL A 231 4.56 0.74 2.92
C VAL A 231 4.16 -0.52 3.68
N ASP A 232 4.91 -0.86 4.74
CA ASP A 232 4.75 -2.10 5.50
C ASP A 232 3.70 -2.03 6.63
N VAL A 233 2.90 -0.96 6.70
CA VAL A 233 1.70 -0.94 7.56
C VAL A 233 0.61 -1.78 6.92
N ALA A 234 0.12 -2.77 7.67
CA ALA A 234 -0.91 -3.70 7.23
C ALA A 234 -2.32 -3.25 7.61
N TRP A 235 -2.47 -2.72 8.83
CA TRP A 235 -3.76 -2.35 9.40
C TRP A 235 -3.59 -1.37 10.57
N VAL A 236 -4.53 -0.45 10.73
CA VAL A 236 -4.61 0.51 11.84
C VAL A 236 -6.01 0.50 12.44
N GLU A 237 -6.09 0.31 13.74
CA GLU A 237 -7.34 0.29 14.51
C GLU A 237 -7.20 1.08 15.81
N ASN A 238 -8.32 1.45 16.42
CA ASN A 238 -8.33 2.09 17.74
C ASN A 238 -7.67 1.17 18.77
N PHE A 239 -6.82 1.72 19.63
CA PHE A 239 -6.38 0.97 20.80
C PHE A 239 -7.47 0.99 21.87
N THR A 240 -7.94 -0.20 22.27
CA THR A 240 -8.81 -0.37 23.43
C THR A 240 -8.03 -1.03 24.56
N LEU A 241 -8.03 -0.40 25.74
CA LEU A 241 -7.53 -1.06 26.94
C LEU A 241 -8.52 -2.18 27.28
N HIS A 242 -8.11 -3.43 27.09
CA HIS A 242 -8.90 -4.56 27.55
C HIS A 242 -8.74 -4.63 29.08
N GLU A 243 -9.71 -4.08 29.81
CA GLU A 243 -9.85 -4.42 31.22
C GLU A 243 -10.14 -5.92 31.29
N LYS A 244 -9.23 -6.68 31.93
CA LYS A 244 -9.48 -8.09 32.18
C LYS A 244 -10.63 -8.19 33.18
N HIS A 245 -11.83 -8.50 32.72
CA HIS A 245 -12.89 -9.05 33.57
C HIS A 245 -12.52 -10.48 33.99
N ASN A 246 -11.42 -10.65 34.73
CA ASN A 246 -11.01 -11.94 35.32
C ASN A 246 -11.45 -12.07 36.78
N GLU A 247 -12.41 -11.27 37.24
CA GLU A 247 -12.89 -11.32 38.63
C GLU A 247 -14.09 -12.26 38.86
N TYR A 248 -14.64 -12.90 37.82
CA TYR A 248 -15.72 -13.89 37.96
C TYR A 248 -15.30 -15.35 37.70
N GLY A 249 -14.00 -15.66 37.87
CA GLY A 249 -13.47 -17.03 37.75
C GLY A 249 -12.74 -17.56 38.99
N ALA A 250 -12.57 -16.75 40.04
CA ALA A 250 -11.86 -17.14 41.27
C ALA A 250 -12.81 -17.40 42.47
N GLY A 251 -14.12 -17.51 42.23
CA GLY A 251 -15.13 -17.50 43.28
C GLY A 251 -15.93 -18.80 43.49
N ASN A 252 -15.77 -19.83 42.65
CA ASN A 252 -16.47 -21.11 42.85
C ASN A 252 -15.69 -22.25 42.19
N ILE A 253 -14.72 -22.83 42.91
CA ILE A 253 -14.35 -24.23 42.68
C ILE A 253 -15.52 -25.07 43.21
N ILE A 254 -16.51 -25.32 42.36
CA ILE A 254 -17.53 -26.35 42.65
C ILE A 254 -16.81 -27.70 42.65
N GLY A 255 -16.58 -28.26 43.83
CA GLY A 255 -16.04 -29.61 43.99
C GLY A 255 -14.84 -29.77 44.92
N ALA A 256 -14.15 -28.69 45.34
CA ALA A 256 -12.99 -28.82 46.24
C ALA A 256 -13.38 -29.40 47.62
N THR A 257 -14.54 -29.00 48.15
CA THR A 257 -15.04 -29.54 49.44
C THR A 257 -15.55 -30.98 49.31
N VAL A 258 -16.01 -31.39 48.11
CA VAL A 258 -16.50 -32.76 47.85
C VAL A 258 -15.33 -33.74 47.67
N ALA A 259 -14.23 -33.29 47.07
CA ALA A 259 -13.00 -34.08 46.95
C ALA A 259 -12.32 -34.30 48.31
N ASN A 260 -12.28 -33.29 49.19
CA ASN A 260 -11.62 -33.40 50.51
C ASN A 260 -12.38 -34.35 51.48
N ASN A 261 -13.71 -34.44 51.36
CA ASN A 261 -14.51 -35.39 52.15
C ASN A 261 -14.50 -36.82 51.61
N SER A 262 -13.84 -37.08 50.47
CA SER A 262 -13.75 -38.42 49.85
C SER A 262 -12.47 -39.18 50.23
N GLY A 263 -11.68 -38.68 51.18
CA GLY A 263 -10.61 -39.44 51.83
C GLY A 263 -9.35 -39.68 50.98
N TYR A 264 -9.07 -38.84 49.99
CA TYR A 264 -7.75 -38.78 49.38
C TYR A 264 -6.90 -37.75 50.14
N ASP A 265 -6.09 -38.22 51.08
CA ASP A 265 -4.88 -37.52 51.47
C ASP A 265 -3.83 -37.71 50.35
N GLY A 266 -3.10 -36.65 50.04
CA GLY A 266 -1.86 -36.77 49.29
C GLY A 266 -0.76 -37.28 50.19
#